data_AF-A0A3B9X5A0-F1
#
_entry.id   AF-A0A3B9X5A0-F1
#
_cell.length_a   1.000
_cell.length_b   1.000
_cell.length_c   1.000
_cell.angle_alpha   90.00
_cell.angle_beta   90.00
_cell.angle_gamma   90.00
#
_symmetry.space_group_name_H-M   'P 1'
#
loop_
_entity.id
_entity.type
_entity.pdbx_description
1 polymer ?
#
loop_
_entity_poly.entity_id
_entity_poly.type
_entity_poly.pdbx_seq_one_letter_code
_entity_poly.pdbx_strand_id
1 'polypeptide(L)'
;MIVSNCVLNLSSDKEALLRHPFRVLKEGGKFDFSDVYADRRIPPHFEEDLIRYGEFFSNVLFWSDTILLACKVGFEASRVFETSSIELKSGKLGERV
;
A
#
# COMPACT_ATOMS: atom_id res chain seq x y z
N MET A 1 -5.29 4.96 -18.86
CA MET A 1 -5.60 5.04 -17.42
C MET A 1 -5.66 3.63 -16.89
N ILE A 2 -5.06 3.39 -15.73
CA ILE A 2 -5.13 2.12 -15.01
C ILE A 2 -5.75 2.41 -13.66
N VAL A 3 -6.70 1.58 -13.24
CA VAL A 3 -7.36 1.68 -11.95
C VAL A 3 -7.16 0.38 -11.17
N SER A 4 -6.84 0.48 -9.89
CA SER A 4 -6.71 -0.68 -9.00
C SER A 4 -7.31 -0.41 -7.63
N ASN A 5 -7.94 -1.42 -7.03
CA ASN A 5 -8.58 -1.31 -5.72
C ASN A 5 -8.18 -2.51 -4.86
N CYS A 6 -7.56 -2.24 -3.72
CA CYS A 6 -7.33 -3.16 -2.61
C CYS A 6 -6.58 -4.47 -2.95
N VAL A 7 -5.73 -4.47 -3.98
CA VAL A 7 -4.97 -5.67 -4.38
C VAL A 7 -3.45 -5.46 -4.38
N LEU A 8 -2.93 -4.25 -4.18
CA LEU A 8 -1.48 -4.03 -4.21
C LEU A 8 -0.83 -4.69 -2.99
N ASN A 9 -1.49 -4.68 -1.84
CA ASN A 9 -0.99 -5.32 -0.61
C ASN A 9 -0.88 -6.84 -0.67
N LEU A 10 -1.48 -7.49 -1.66
CA LEU A 10 -1.31 -8.94 -1.88
C LEU A 10 0.03 -9.28 -2.57
N SER A 11 0.71 -8.28 -3.12
CA SER A 11 2.03 -8.47 -3.74
C SER A 11 3.14 -8.23 -2.73
N SER A 12 4.08 -9.18 -2.66
CA SER A 12 5.32 -9.04 -1.89
C SER A 12 6.36 -8.16 -2.58
N ASP A 13 6.29 -7.99 -3.91
CA ASP A 13 7.17 -7.12 -4.68
C ASP A 13 6.42 -5.88 -5.18
N LYS A 14 6.27 -4.90 -4.28
CA LYS A 14 5.60 -3.63 -4.57
C LYS A 14 6.31 -2.83 -5.66
N GLU A 15 7.63 -2.95 -5.77
CA GLU A 15 8.39 -2.21 -6.78
C GLU A 15 8.09 -2.75 -8.18
N ALA A 16 8.15 -4.07 -8.36
CA ALA A 16 7.77 -4.70 -9.62
C ALA A 16 6.30 -4.40 -9.97
N LEU A 17 5.41 -4.50 -8.98
CA LEU A 17 3.98 -4.20 -9.18
C LEU A 17 3.75 -2.77 -9.67
N LEU A 18 4.46 -1.78 -9.13
CA LEU A 18 4.36 -0.37 -9.58
C LEU A 18 5.06 -0.13 -10.92
N ARG A 19 6.11 -0.89 -11.25
CA ARG A 19 6.83 -0.78 -12.53
C ARG A 19 5.98 -1.21 -13.72
N HIS A 20 5.09 -2.19 -13.53
CA HIS A 20 4.18 -2.65 -14.58
C HIS A 20 3.28 -1.55 -15.16
N PRO A 21 2.44 -0.85 -14.36
CA PRO A 21 1.58 0.22 -14.87
C PRO A 21 2.41 1.37 -15.46
N PHE A 22 3.53 1.74 -14.84
CA PHE A 22 4.42 2.78 -15.38
C PHE A 22 4.87 2.46 -16.82
N ARG A 23 5.30 1.21 -17.07
CA ARG A 23 5.79 0.78 -18.39
C ARG A 23 4.70 0.79 -19.47
N VAL A 24 3.46 0.43 -19.13
CA VAL A 24 2.38 0.25 -20.14
C VAL A 24 1.55 1.51 -20.37
N LEU A 25 1.63 2.49 -19.47
CA LEU A 25 0.95 3.77 -19.65
C LEU A 25 1.60 4.53 -20.81
N LYS A 26 0.75 5.13 -21.65
CA LYS A 26 1.18 6.15 -22.59
C LYS A 26 1.59 7.41 -21.83
N GLU A 27 2.34 8.29 -22.50
CA GLU A 27 2.64 9.62 -21.99
C GLU A 27 1.35 10.36 -21.56
N GLY A 28 1.38 11.01 -20.40
CA GLY A 28 0.20 11.63 -19.77
C GLY A 28 -0.81 10.65 -19.15
N GLY A 29 -0.53 9.34 -19.21
CA GLY A 29 -1.33 8.30 -18.57
C GLY A 29 -1.32 8.40 -17.05
N LYS A 30 -2.44 8.02 -16.43
CA LYS A 30 -2.62 8.03 -14.97
C LYS A 30 -2.78 6.61 -14.44
N PHE A 31 -2.21 6.39 -13.25
CA PHE A 31 -2.45 5.21 -12.43
C PHE A 31 -3.13 5.64 -11.14
N ASP A 32 -4.42 5.37 -11.04
CA ASP A 32 -5.23 5.73 -9.88
C ASP A 32 -5.52 4.45 -9.09
N PHE A 33 -5.21 4.45 -7.79
CA PHE A 33 -5.44 3.28 -6.97
C PHE A 33 -5.79 3.63 -5.53
N SER A 34 -6.53 2.74 -4.89
CA SER A 34 -6.85 2.78 -3.47
C SER A 34 -6.37 1.50 -2.80
N ASP A 35 -5.73 1.63 -1.65
CA ASP A 35 -5.29 0.49 -0.85
C ASP A 35 -5.23 0.89 0.64
N VAL A 36 -4.98 -0.08 1.50
CA VAL A 36 -4.76 0.12 2.93
C VAL A 36 -3.31 0.51 3.18
N TYR A 37 -3.10 1.58 3.94
CA TYR A 37 -1.78 2.05 4.34
C TYR A 37 -1.71 2.21 5.85
N ALA A 38 -0.50 2.11 6.39
CA ALA A 38 -0.23 2.43 7.78
C ALA A 38 0.13 3.93 7.93
N ASP A 39 -0.19 4.48 9.10
CA ASP A 39 0.20 5.83 9.52
C ASP A 39 1.68 5.92 9.95
N ARG A 40 2.32 4.77 10.16
CA ARG A 40 3.71 4.58 10.57
C ARG A 40 4.27 3.28 9.99
N ARG A 41 5.57 3.07 10.09
CA ARG A 41 6.17 1.76 9.73
C ARG A 41 5.70 0.69 10.71
N ILE A 42 5.18 -0.40 10.16
CA ILE A 42 4.76 -1.57 10.94
C ILE A 42 6.02 -2.34 11.35
N PRO A 43 6.24 -2.58 12.65
CA PRO A 43 7.30 -3.47 13.10
C PRO A 43 7.10 -4.90 12.58
N PRO A 44 8.17 -5.64 12.21
CA PRO A 44 8.03 -6.98 11.61
C PRO A 44 7.22 -7.96 12.47
N HIS A 45 7.27 -7.83 13.80
CA HIS A 45 6.54 -8.71 14.71
C HIS A 45 5.01 -8.53 14.69
N PHE A 46 4.49 -7.45 14.09
CA PHE A 46 3.05 -7.20 13.95
C PHE A 46 2.48 -7.70 12.61
N GLU A 47 3.30 -8.09 11.64
CA GLU A 47 2.83 -8.49 10.30
C GLU A 47 1.86 -9.69 10.37
N GLU A 48 2.22 -10.74 11.12
CA GLU A 48 1.37 -11.91 11.29
C GLU A 48 0.02 -11.57 11.95
N ASP A 49 0.05 -10.69 12.96
CA ASP A 49 -1.17 -10.27 13.66
C ASP A 49 -2.09 -9.45 12.75
N LEU A 50 -1.53 -8.60 11.89
CA LEU A 50 -2.30 -7.84 10.92
C LEU A 50 -2.92 -8.74 9.84
N ILE A 51 -2.19 -9.74 9.34
CA ILE A 51 -2.71 -10.72 8.38
C ILE A 51 -3.94 -11.46 8.92
N ARG A 52 -4.02 -11.70 10.24
CA ARG A 52 -5.20 -12.31 10.88
C ARG A 52 -6.46 -11.46 10.79
N TYR A 53 -6.35 -10.15 10.58
CA TYR A 53 -7.50 -9.29 10.31
C TYR A 53 -7.97 -9.39 8.85
N GLY A 54 -7.07 -9.77 7.93
CA GLY A 54 -7.39 -9.97 6.52
C GLY A 54 -6.14 -9.98 5.64
N GLU A 55 -6.20 -10.70 4.52
CA GLU A 55 -5.04 -10.84 3.61
C GLU A 55 -4.59 -9.52 2.99
N PHE A 56 -5.49 -8.53 2.87
CA PHE A 56 -5.15 -7.18 2.40
C PHE A 56 -4.23 -6.39 3.35
N PHE A 57 -3.90 -6.95 4.53
CA PHE A 57 -2.88 -6.41 5.43
C PHE A 57 -1.46 -6.97 5.22
N SER A 58 -1.27 -8.00 4.38
CA SER A 58 -0.05 -8.82 4.30
C SER A 58 1.24 -8.09 3.87
N ASN A 59 1.13 -6.97 3.16
CA ASN A 59 2.29 -6.14 2.78
C ASN A 59 1.93 -4.65 2.87
N VAL A 60 1.27 -4.26 3.97
CA VAL A 60 0.91 -2.86 4.20
C VAL A 60 2.18 -2.04 4.38
N LEU A 61 2.26 -0.94 3.63
CA LEU A 61 3.34 0.02 3.75
C LEU A 61 2.87 1.24 4.55
N PHE A 62 3.84 1.89 5.19
CA PHE A 62 3.68 3.27 5.60
C PHE A 62 3.37 4.12 4.34
N TRP A 63 2.34 4.95 4.39
CA TRP A 63 1.88 5.68 3.20
C TRP A 63 2.99 6.51 2.53
N SER A 64 3.90 7.10 3.30
CA SER A 64 5.01 7.87 2.72
C SER A 64 6.03 6.97 2.01
N ASP A 65 6.27 5.75 2.49
CA ASP A 65 7.16 4.80 1.82
C ASP A 65 6.56 4.35 0.46
N THR A 66 5.22 4.25 0.35
CA THR A 66 4.54 4.02 -0.94
C THR A 66 4.80 5.13 -1.95
N ILE A 67 4.75 6.40 -1.52
CA ILE A 67 5.01 7.55 -2.40
C ILE A 67 6.46 7.53 -2.87
N LEU A 68 7.40 7.31 -1.95
CA LEU A 68 8.83 7.20 -2.29
C LEU A 68 9.08 6.08 -3.31
N LEU A 69 8.41 4.94 -3.15
CA LEU A 69 8.51 3.82 -4.07
C LEU A 69 7.95 4.14 -5.46
N ALA A 70 6.80 4.83 -5.51
CA ALA A 70 6.22 5.28 -6.77
C ALA A 70 7.16 6.26 -7.50
N CYS A 71 7.77 7.21 -6.77
CA CYS A 71 8.77 8.12 -7.33
C CYS A 71 10.02 7.38 -7.83
N LYS A 72 10.51 6.37 -7.09
CA LYS A 72 11.63 5.53 -7.51
C LYS A 72 11.37 4.83 -8.85
N VAL A 73 10.14 4.40 -9.09
CA VAL A 73 9.73 3.73 -10.34
C VAL A 73 9.62 4.70 -11.51
N GLY A 74 9.38 5.99 -11.25
CA GLY A 74 9.26 7.04 -12.27
C GLY A 74 7.96 7.85 -12.22
N PHE A 75 7.07 7.60 -11.24
CA PHE A 75 5.90 8.45 -11.04
C PHE A 75 6.31 9.76 -10.35
N GLU A 76 6.38 10.85 -11.12
CA GLU A 76 6.90 12.14 -10.65
C GLU A 76 5.93 12.90 -9.72
N ALA A 77 4.63 12.60 -9.77
CA ALA A 77 3.60 13.33 -9.03
C ALA A 77 2.52 12.40 -8.45
N SER A 78 2.79 11.81 -7.29
CA SER A 78 1.78 11.11 -6.49
C SER A 78 0.89 12.10 -5.75
N ARG A 79 -0.43 11.90 -5.80
CA ARG A 79 -1.41 12.73 -5.10
C ARG A 79 -2.37 11.86 -4.31
N VAL A 80 -2.74 12.33 -3.12
CA VAL A 80 -3.80 11.72 -2.31
C VAL A 80 -5.11 12.39 -2.67
N PHE A 81 -6.11 11.60 -3.08
CA PHE A 81 -7.45 12.10 -3.42
C PHE A 81 -8.40 12.02 -2.23
N GLU A 82 -8.42 10.90 -1.53
CA GLU A 82 -9.32 10.64 -0.41
C GLU A 82 -8.63 9.71 0.59
N THR A 83 -8.96 9.87 1.87
CA THR A 83 -8.49 9.02 2.96
C THR A 83 -9.63 8.72 3.92
N SER A 84 -9.73 7.46 4.35
CA SER A 84 -10.61 7.04 5.43
C SER A 84 -9.85 6.20 6.44
N SER A 85 -10.18 6.35 7.72
CA SER A 85 -9.54 5.59 8.80
C SER A 85 -10.18 4.22 8.95
N ILE A 86 -9.37 3.20 9.20
CA ILE A 86 -9.81 1.85 9.53
C ILE A 86 -9.46 1.59 11.00
N GLU A 87 -10.48 1.42 11.83
CA GLU A 87 -10.29 1.04 13.23
C GLU A 87 -10.13 -0.48 13.36
N LEU A 88 -8.96 -0.90 13.83
CA LEU A 88 -8.72 -2.29 14.19
C LEU A 88 -9.22 -2.51 15.63
N LYS A 89 -10.25 -3.33 15.80
CA LYS A 89 -10.74 -3.68 17.14
C LYS A 89 -9.63 -4.43 17.89
N SER A 90 -9.21 -3.86 19.03
CA SER A 90 -8.04 -4.23 19.84
C SER A 90 -7.99 -5.67 20.37
N GLY A 91 -9.00 -6.51 20.12
CA GLY A 91 -9.04 -7.87 20.65
C GLY A 91 -8.04 -8.86 20.05
N LYS A 92 -7.22 -8.48 19.05
CA LYS A 92 -6.32 -9.41 18.33
C LYS A 92 -4.93 -8.88 17.94
N LEU A 93 -4.61 -7.60 18.11
CA LEU A 93 -3.21 -7.13 18.00
C LEU A 93 -2.55 -7.41 19.35
N GLY A 94 -1.66 -8.40 19.40
CA GLY A 94 -1.06 -8.83 20.65
C GLY A 94 -0.37 -7.66 21.34
N GLU A 95 -0.81 -7.32 22.55
CA GLU A 95 -0.01 -6.54 23.48
C GLU A 95 1.27 -7.34 23.77
N ARG A 96 2.34 -7.05 23.02
CA ARG A 96 3.69 -7.42 23.38
C ARG A 96 4.48 -6.13 23.56
N VAL A 97 4.47 -5.69 24.81
CA VAL A 97 5.34 -4.65 25.39
C VAL A 97 6.79 -5.04 25.21
#